data_AF-A0A414YGC4-F1
#
_entry.id   AF-A0A414YGC4-F1
#
_cell.length_a   1.000
_cell.length_b   1.000
_cell.length_c   1.000
_cell.angle_alpha   90.00
_cell.angle_beta   90.00
_cell.angle_gamma   90.00
#
_symmetry.space_group_name_H-M   'P 1'
#
loop_
_entity.id
_entity.type
_entity.pdbx_description
1 polymer ?
#
loop_
_entity_poly.entity_id
_entity_poly.type
_entity_poly.pdbx_seq_one_letter_code
_entity_poly.pdbx_strand_id
1 'polypeptide(L)' 'MQIKTKFDIGDAVYLLDGYKIRRANIVGVFFQQIGEAPCSIQYKFAVFPTRKESEVFKTKEELIKHISK' A
#
# COMPACT_ATOMS: atom_id res chain seq x y z
N MET A 1 10.23 -19.42 -1.08
CA MET A 1 8.90 -18.85 -0.77
C MET A 1 8.63 -17.72 -1.78
N GLN A 2 7.56 -17.79 -2.56
CA GLN A 2 7.13 -16.66 -3.39
C GLN A 2 6.22 -15.77 -2.54
N ILE A 3 6.63 -14.52 -2.32
CA ILE A 3 5.82 -13.52 -1.63
C ILE A 3 4.90 -12.90 -2.68
N LYS A 4 3.58 -13.09 -2.52
CA LYS A 4 2.58 -12.50 -3.41
C LYS A 4 2.14 -11.15 -2.85
N THR A 5 2.45 -10.07 -3.57
CA THR A 5 2.01 -8.71 -3.25
C THR A 5 0.78 -8.37 -4.11
N LYS A 6 -0.03 -7.43 -3.64
CA LYS A 6 -1.18 -6.88 -4.37
C LYS A 6 -0.74 -5.95 -5.51
N PHE A 7 0.38 -5.25 -5.33
CA PHE A 7 0.95 -4.30 -6.28
C PHE A 7 2.47 -4.48 -6.38
N ASP A 8 3.03 -4.03 -7.50
CA ASP A 8 4.46 -4.15 -7.79
C ASP A 8 5.21 -2.83 -7.63
N ILE A 9 6.54 -2.89 -7.57
CA ILE A 9 7.37 -1.68 -7.63
C ILE A 9 7.14 -0.99 -8.98
N GLY A 10 6.91 0.33 -8.94
CA GLY A 10 6.58 1.13 -10.11
C GLY A 10 5.07 1.33 -10.32
N ASP A 11 4.22 0.53 -9.67
CA ASP A 11 2.78 0.71 -9.76
C ASP A 11 2.35 2.05 -9.16
N ALA A 12 1.49 2.76 -9.89
CA ALA A 12 0.80 3.94 -9.39
C ALA A 12 -0.45 3.52 -8.62
N VAL A 13 -0.56 4.01 -7.38
CA VAL A 13 -1.63 3.67 -6.44
C VAL A 13 -2.16 4.93 -5.75
N TYR A 14 -3.34 4.81 -5.16
CA TYR A 14 -3.98 5.86 -4.38
C TYR A 14 -3.90 5.54 -2.89
N LEU A 15 -3.55 6.56 -2.11
CA LEU A 15 -3.45 6.49 -0.65
C LEU A 15 -4.04 7.75 -0.03
N LEU A 16 -4.43 7.63 1.24
CA LEU A 16 -4.86 8.77 2.05
C LEU A 16 -3.67 9.37 2.78
N ASP A 17 -3.47 10.67 2.60
CA ASP A 17 -2.45 11.48 3.27
C ASP A 17 -3.15 12.62 4.03
N GLY A 18 -3.38 12.40 5.33
CA GLY A 18 -4.28 13.23 6.13
C GLY A 18 -5.70 13.20 5.57
N TYR A 19 -6.21 14.35 5.12
CA TYR A 19 -7.53 14.46 4.49
C TYR A 19 -7.47 14.49 2.96
N LYS A 20 -6.29 14.28 2.36
CA LYS A 20 -6.08 14.38 0.91
C LYS A 20 -5.84 13.02 0.31
N ILE A 21 -6.55 12.73 -0.79
CA ILE A 21 -6.23 11.59 -1.64
C ILE A 21 -5.03 11.94 -2.49
N ARG A 22 -4.00 11.10 -2.46
CA ARG A 22 -2.78 11.24 -3.25
C ARG A 22 -2.58 10.05 -4.15
N ARG A 23 -2.04 10.30 -5.34
CA ARG A 23 -1.50 9.27 -6.24
C ARG A 23 0.01 9.23 -6.06
N ALA A 24 0.56 8.04 -5.85
CA ALA A 24 1.99 7.84 -5.68
C ALA A 24 2.45 6.52 -6.31
N ASN A 25 3.71 6.46 -6.72
CA ASN A 25 4.32 5.23 -7.24
C ASN A 25 5.03 4.49 -6.12
N ILE A 26 4.88 3.17 -6.09
CA ILE A 26 5.59 2.31 -5.16
C ILE A 26 7.06 2.27 -5.56
N VAL A 27 7.96 2.59 -4.62
CA VAL A 27 9.43 2.56 -4.85
C VAL A 27 10.12 1.40 -4.14
N GLY A 28 9.40 0.65 -3.32
CA GLY A 28 9.92 -0.51 -2.62
C GLY A 28 8.83 -1.27 -1.89
N VAL A 29 9.08 -2.53 -1.62
CA VAL A 29 8.20 -3.40 -0.85
C VAL A 29 8.97 -3.94 0.34
N PHE A 30 8.42 -3.76 1.54
CA PHE A 30 8.92 -4.35 2.76
C PHE A 30 8.07 -5.57 3.11
N PHE A 31 8.76 -6.63 3.50
CA PHE A 31 8.18 -7.89 3.94
C PHE A 31 8.63 -8.16 5.37
N GLN A 32 7.69 -8.47 6.25
CA GLN A 32 8.00 -8.90 7.61
C GLN A 32 7.16 -10.13 7.97
N GLN A 33 7.84 -11.20 8.38
CA GLN A 33 7.22 -12.40 8.92
C GLN A 33 7.90 -12.72 10.26
N ILE A 34 7.11 -12.81 11.33
CA ILE A 34 7.60 -13.12 12.67
C ILE A 34 7.08 -14.50 13.05
N GLY A 35 7.98 -15.50 13.07
CA GLY A 35 7.62 -16.89 13.31
C GLY A 35 6.59 -17.40 12.29
N GLU A 36 5.48 -17.92 12.78
CA GLU A 36 4.36 -18.43 11.97
C GLU A 36 3.28 -17.39 11.68
N ALA A 37 3.47 -16.13 12.11
CA ALA A 37 2.49 -15.08 11.88
C ALA A 37 2.30 -14.80 10.37
N PRO A 38 1.10 -14.36 9.96
CA PRO A 38 0.86 -13.94 8.58
C PRO A 38 1.86 -12.85 8.17
N CYS A 39 2.36 -12.97 6.94
CA CYS A 39 3.23 -11.98 6.35
C CYS A 39 2.60 -10.57 6.39
N SER A 40 3.36 -9.60 6.87
CA SER A 40 3.04 -8.17 6.75
C SER A 40 3.75 -7.58 5.54
N ILE A 41 2.97 -7.06 4.60
CA ILE A 41 3.45 -6.35 3.40
C ILE A 41 3.24 -4.85 3.59
N GLN A 42 4.29 -4.06 3.35
CA GLN A 42 4.24 -2.61 3.38
C GLN A 42 4.89 -2.00 2.13
N TYR A 43 4.27 -0.97 1.59
CA TYR A 43 4.72 -0.26 0.40
C TYR A 43 5.46 1.02 0.78
N LYS A 44 6.67 1.17 0.24
CA LYS A 44 7.48 2.37 0.36
C LYS A 44 7.15 3.34 -0.77
N PHE A 45 7.09 4.62 -0.44
CA PHE A 45 6.96 5.73 -1.38
C PHE A 45 8.16 6.67 -1.23
N ALA A 46 8.45 7.46 -2.26
CA ALA A 46 9.60 8.37 -2.24
C ALA A 46 9.42 9.54 -1.24
N VAL A 47 8.20 10.07 -1.14
CA VAL A 47 7.89 11.28 -0.37
C VAL A 47 6.87 11.03 0.74
N PHE A 48 6.13 9.93 0.66
CA PHE A 48 5.08 9.58 1.62
C PHE A 48 5.57 8.53 2.62
N PRO A 49 5.00 8.50 3.84
CA PRO A 49 5.23 7.41 4.79
C PRO A 49 4.91 6.06 4.17
N THR A 50 5.59 5.03 4.65
CA THR A 50 5.30 3.64 4.29
C THR A 50 3.87 3.29 4.68
N ARG A 51 3.15 2.55 3.83
CA ARG A 51 1.75 2.15 4.08
C ARG A 51 1.60 0.65 4.03
N LYS A 52 0.67 0.11 4.80
CA LYS A 52 0.31 -1.31 4.71
C LYS A 52 -0.37 -1.57 3.37
N GLU A 53 -0.28 -2.80 2.89
CA GLU A 53 -0.95 -3.20 1.65
C GLU A 53 -2.47 -2.95 1.66
N SER A 54 -3.10 -3.04 2.84
CA SER A 54 -4.52 -2.76 3.04
C SER A 54 -4.91 -1.28 2.92
N GLU A 55 -3.94 -0.36 3.00
CA GLU A 55 -4.16 1.10 3.01
C GLU A 55 -3.94 1.73 1.63
N VAL A 56 -3.71 0.89 0.61
CA VAL A 56 -3.32 1.29 -0.73
C VAL A 56 -4.28 0.68 -1.76
N PHE A 57 -4.70 1.50 -2.72
CA PHE A 57 -5.79 1.18 -3.65
C PHE A 57 -5.38 1.44 -5.09
N LYS A 58 -5.93 0.69 -6.04
CA LYS A 58 -5.58 0.87 -7.46
C LYS A 58 -6.26 2.10 -8.03
N THR A 59 -7.49 2.38 -7.56
CA THR A 59 -8.29 3.52 -8.02
C THR A 59 -8.66 4.46 -6.88
N LYS A 60 -9.01 5.70 -7.25
CA LYS A 60 -9.48 6.71 -6.30
C LYS A 60 -10.84 6.30 -5.70
N GLU A 61 -11.69 5.66 -6.51
CA GLU A 61 -13.04 5.24 -6.14
C GLU A 61 -13.00 4.13 -5.08
N GLU A 62 -12.06 3.18 -5.21
CA GLU A 62 -11.82 2.14 -4.20
C GLU A 62 -11.45 2.76 -2.85
N LEU A 63 -10.54 3.74 -2.86
CA LEU A 63 -10.14 4.45 -1.66
C LEU A 63 -11.31 5.24 -1.04
N ILE A 64 -12.11 5.94 -1.85
CA ILE A 64 -13.28 6.67 -1.35
C ILE A 64 -14.28 5.71 -0.69
N LYS A 65 -14.59 4.59 -1.34
CA LYS A 65 -15.48 3.56 -0.78
C LYS A 65 -14.94 2.99 0.54
N HIS A 66 -13.63 2.91 0.69
CA HIS A 66 -13.01 2.46 1.94
C HIS A 66 -13.17 3.47 3.08
N ILE A 67 -13.03 4.77 2.79
CA ILE A 67 -13.15 5.85 3.79
C ILE A 67 -14.62 6.15 4.15
N SER A 68 -15.56 5.91 3.23
CA SER A 68 -16.99 6.13 3.45
C SER A 68 -17.69 5.00 4.23
N LYS A 69 -16.95 3.97 4.65
CA LYS A 69 -17.42 2.92 5.56
C LYS A 69 -17.14 3.29 7.01
#